data_AF-A0A2V8C087-F1
#
_entry.id   AF-A0A2V8C087-F1
#
_cell.length_a   1.000
_cell.length_b   1.000
_cell.length_c   1.000
_cell.angle_alpha   90.00
_cell.angle_beta   90.00
_cell.angle_gamma   90.00
#
_symmetry.space_group_name_H-M   'P 1'
#
loop_
_entity.id
_entity.type
_entity.pdbx_description
1 polymer ?
#
loop_
_entity_poly.entity_id
_entity_poly.type
_entity_poly.pdbx_seq_one_letter_code
_entity_poly.pdbx_strand_id
1 'polypeptide(L)' 'MLPRPDRHILGRAGPGVVVLDSATVSRHHARLTIAGDKAFVEDLCSKNGTWVG' A
#
# COMPACT_ATOMS: atom_id res chain seq x y z
N MET A 1 -0.37 -6.99 24.83
CA MET A 1 -0.30 -7.28 23.39
C MET A 1 -0.47 -5.95 22.67
N LEU A 2 0.56 -5.44 21.98
CA LEU A 2 0.39 -4.21 21.20
C LEU A 2 -0.64 -4.48 20.09
N PRO A 3 -1.55 -3.53 19.78
CA PRO A 3 -2.46 -3.70 18.66
C PRO A 3 -1.63 -3.98 17.39
N ARG A 4 -2.04 -5.00 16.63
CA ARG A 4 -1.37 -5.27 15.35
C ARG A 4 -1.56 -4.04 14.47
N PRO A 5 -0.50 -3.48 13.87
CA PRO A 5 -0.65 -2.33 13.00
C PRO A 5 -1.53 -2.73 11.80
N ASP A 6 -2.45 -1.85 11.45
CA ASP A 6 -3.37 -2.07 10.34
C ASP A 6 -2.57 -1.97 9.03
N ARG A 7 -2.63 -3.03 8.23
CA ARG A 7 -1.87 -3.16 6.99
C ARG A 7 -2.81 -3.29 5.80
N HIS A 8 -2.63 -2.40 4.84
CA HIS A 8 -3.41 -2.36 3.61
C HIS A 8 -2.48 -2.43 2.42
N ILE A 9 -2.76 -3.35 1.49
CA ILE A 9 -2.09 -3.37 0.20
C ILE A 9 -2.85 -2.44 -0.75
N LEU A 10 -2.14 -1.48 -1.32
CA LEU A 10 -2.64 -0.60 -2.38
C LEU A 10 -2.19 -1.17 -3.71
N GLY A 11 -3.07 -1.20 -4.70
CA GLY A 11 -2.71 -1.71 -6.02
C GLY A 11 -3.88 -1.77 -6.98
N ARG A 12 -3.63 -2.19 -8.21
CA ARG A 12 -4.64 -2.19 -9.27
C ARG A 12 -5.62 -3.37 -9.19
N ALA A 13 -5.16 -4.52 -8.70
CA ALA A 13 -5.99 -5.72 -8.64
C ALA A 13 -5.32 -6.80 -7.77
N GLY A 14 -6.14 -7.54 -7.02
CA GLY A 14 -5.70 -8.68 -6.23
C GLY A 14 -6.61 -8.92 -5.02
N PRO A 15 -6.49 -10.09 -4.37
CA PRO A 15 -7.23 -10.37 -3.16
C PRO A 15 -6.79 -9.45 -2.01
N GLY A 16 -7.75 -8.85 -1.30
CA GLY A 16 -7.47 -7.99 -0.15
C GLY A 16 -6.73 -6.68 -0.48
N VAL A 17 -6.71 -6.30 -1.76
CA VAL A 17 -6.10 -5.05 -2.23
C VAL A 17 -7.14 -3.93 -2.18
N VAL A 18 -6.75 -2.78 -1.65
CA VAL A 18 -7.46 -1.51 -1.87
C VAL A 18 -7.17 -1.08 -3.31
N VAL A 19 -8.19 -1.16 -4.15
CA VAL A 19 -8.03 -0.99 -5.60
C VAL A 19 -7.85 0.48 -5.96
N LEU A 20 -6.76 0.76 -6.68
CA LEU A 20 -6.51 2.01 -7.38
C LEU A 20 -6.73 1.78 -8.88
N ASP A 21 -7.81 2.35 -9.43
CA ASP A 21 -8.19 2.14 -10.83
C ASP A 21 -7.34 2.98 -11.78
N SER A 22 -6.12 2.50 -12.04
CA SER A 22 -5.21 3.09 -13.01
C SER A 22 -4.25 2.06 -13.56
N ALA A 23 -4.16 1.95 -14.88
CA ALA A 23 -3.27 1.02 -15.58
C ALA A 23 -1.78 1.20 -15.25
N THR A 24 -1.38 2.37 -14.73
CA THR A 24 0.01 2.65 -14.31
C THR A 24 0.34 2.07 -12.93
N VAL A 25 -0.67 1.61 -12.17
CA VAL A 25 -0.50 1.01 -10.86
C VAL A 25 -0.25 -0.50 -10.98
N SER A 26 0.70 -0.99 -10.17
CA SER A 26 1.01 -2.42 -10.07
C SER A 26 -0.13 -3.17 -9.37
N ARG A 27 -0.30 -4.47 -9.63
CA ARG A 27 -1.34 -5.29 -8.96
C ARG A 27 -1.27 -5.20 -7.44
N HIS A 28 -0.06 -5.32 -6.89
CA HIS A 28 0.30 -4.97 -5.52
C HIS A 28 1.40 -3.91 -5.65
N HIS A 29 1.09 -2.65 -5.35
CA HIS A 29 1.96 -1.51 -5.67
C HIS A 29 2.67 -0.98 -4.43
N ALA A 30 1.92 -0.72 -3.37
CA ALA A 30 2.48 -0.22 -2.13
C ALA A 30 1.76 -0.83 -0.93
N ARG A 31 2.40 -0.79 0.23
CA ARG A 31 1.80 -1.16 1.51
C ARG A 31 1.71 0.05 2.41
N LEU A 32 0.49 0.35 2.86
CA LEU A 32 0.23 1.34 3.90
C LEU A 32 0.14 0.61 5.24
N THR A 33 0.90 1.07 6.22
CA THR A 33 0.84 0.59 7.60
C THR A 33 0.46 1.74 8.52
N ILE A 34 -0.67 1.61 9.21
CA ILE A 34 -1.14 2.58 10.21
C ILE A 34 -0.80 2.06 11.60
N ALA A 35 -0.11 2.88 12.39
CA ALA A 35 0.32 2.55 13.74
C ALA A 35 0.10 3.76 14.65
N GLY A 36 -1.08 3.82 15.28
CA GLY A 36 -1.49 4.96 16.09
C GLY A 36 -1.66 6.22 15.22
N ASP A 37 -0.89 7.26 15.53
CA ASP A 37 -0.86 8.54 14.83
C ASP A 37 0.13 8.58 13.64
N LYS A 38 0.83 7.46 13.39
CA LYS A 38 1.83 7.35 12.32
C LYS A 38 1.34 6.49 11.16
N ALA A 39 1.72 6.90 9.95
CA ALA A 39 1.55 6.12 8.74
C ALA A 39 2.91 5.86 8.07
N PHE A 40 3.09 4.64 7.59
CA PHE A 40 4.28 4.24 6.83
C PHE A 40 3.84 3.72 5.47
N VAL A 41 4.52 4.17 4.41
CA VAL A 41 4.34 3.66 3.06
C VAL A 41 5.61 2.93 2.61
N GLU A 42 5.43 1.74 2.05
CA GLU A 42 6.49 0.93 1.45
C GLU A 42 6.12 0.64 0.00
N ASP A 43 7.03 0.92 -0.93
CA ASP A 43 6.91 0.48 -2.32
C ASP A 43 7.16 -1.03 -2.42
N LEU A 44 6.25 -1.78 -3.04
CA LEU A 44 6.33 -3.23 -3.17
C LEU A 44 6.97 -3.65 -4.50
N CYS A 45 8.10 -3.03 -4.84
CA CYS A 45 8.77 -3.17 -6.13
C CYS A 45 7.82 -2.84 -7.28
N SER A 46 7.14 -1.71 -7.16
CA SER A 46 6.17 -1.28 -8.15
C SER A 46 6.84 -0.87 -9.47
N LYS A 47 6.10 -0.91 -10.58
CA LYS A 47 6.67 -0.61 -11.91
C LYS A 47 7.11 0.85 -12.04
N ASN A 48 6.35 1.77 -11.46
CA ASN A 48 6.54 3.22 -11.64
C ASN A 48 7.05 3.92 -10.36
N GLY A 49 7.34 3.15 -9.30
CA GLY A 49 7.75 3.65 -8.00
C GLY A 49 6.61 4.30 -7.21
N THR A 50 6.91 4.59 -5.94
CA THR A 50 6.05 5.33 -5.01
C THR A 50 6.74 6.65 -4.67
N TRP A 51 6.04 7.77 -4.84
CA TRP A 51 6.56 9.11 -4.57
C TRP A 51 5.88 9.72 -3.35
N VAL A 52 6.67 10.30 -2.44
CA VAL A 52 6.21 11.01 -1.24
C VAL A 52 6.74 12.43 -1.29
N GLY A 53 5.89 13.42 -1.00
CA GLY A 53 6.22 14.85 -1.03
C GLY A 53 5.56 15.61 0.11
#